data_AF-A0A4P9ZEW7-F1
#
_entry.id   AF-A0A4P9ZEW7-F1
#
_cell.length_a   1.000
_cell.length_b   1.000
_cell.length_c   1.000
_cell.angle_alpha   90.00
_cell.angle_beta   90.00
_cell.angle_gamma   90.00
#
_symmetry.space_group_name_H-M   'P 1'
#
loop_
_entity.id
_entity.type
_entity.pdbx_description
1 polymer ?
#
loop_
_entity_poly.entity_id
_entity_poly.type
_entity_poly.pdbx_seq_one_letter_code
_entity_poly.pdbx_strand_id
1 'polypeptide(L)'
;MSRDGPATKRLRPTVGYNGFRVPESGDVPVSADANAFFHDFIETRRPALLKHQLPIDIEQFTLGNIEERLQYEALLQVEHKVAFGFGLGTRRELKTFAEIVDRFKQGDDRFYLTTQYDDVPEERESDSKDEGDAAAGFAGVVGSGIDSDAASSDDSDFPETFDGVDDFNALNDLEADGGSPDNDQAGSEDGSCLEEYVVPEHKLTEEDVRSRVKTLLQPPLTNLIRRGELPIVPDQFRPLVTQQINLWMGCTASTPAPDLKNPSLETLGKYVPRGNSSGLHHDYADNLYVLVEGRKRFTIFLPADAEKLYTLGNVREIYANGLIDYVVDENAPYWRPLRADGAIISDWAEWKLEQNNLDEKQKTLLEQLLRAETERTGKSRSDTGKRPDPPSFCKVPPLLAHLGEIEDRETRRGLEEFAEREFPGFLLLKKLKVWLNPGDMLYLPAGWFHEVTSFGGPEKSQHVALNWWFVPPTGPASRPYEDEYWMQDFRATLAALEWTKQEKSPE
;
A
#
# COMPACT_ATOMS: atom_id res chain seq x y z
N MET A 1 -38.46 19.30 23.42
CA MET A 1 -38.30 17.82 23.38
C MET A 1 -36.90 17.57 22.86
N SER A 2 -36.05 16.85 23.60
CA SER A 2 -34.69 16.57 23.12
C SER A 2 -34.72 15.48 22.05
N ARG A 3 -33.79 15.55 21.09
CA ARG A 3 -33.54 14.50 20.09
C ARG A 3 -32.14 13.90 20.30
N ASP A 4 -31.84 13.55 21.55
CA ASP A 4 -30.66 12.75 21.86
C ASP A 4 -30.92 11.32 21.40
N GLY A 5 -30.39 10.97 20.22
CA GLY A 5 -30.34 9.58 19.76
C GLY A 5 -29.48 8.73 20.71
N PRO A 6 -29.66 7.41 20.76
CA PRO A 6 -28.85 6.54 21.60
C PRO A 6 -27.40 6.59 21.11
N ALA A 7 -26.53 7.27 21.87
CA ALA A 7 -25.11 7.34 21.56
C ALA A 7 -24.52 5.93 21.54
N THR A 8 -24.11 5.48 20.34
CA THR A 8 -23.37 4.24 20.17
C THR A 8 -22.09 4.32 20.98
N LYS A 9 -21.98 3.46 22.01
CA LYS A 9 -20.73 3.33 22.76
C LYS A 9 -19.67 2.79 21.81
N ARG A 10 -18.84 3.67 21.26
CA ARG A 10 -17.56 3.27 20.64
C ARG A 10 -16.84 2.36 21.63
N LEU A 11 -16.65 1.11 21.24
CA LEU A 11 -15.79 0.19 21.99
C LEU A 11 -14.39 0.78 21.97
N ARG A 12 -13.72 0.82 23.12
CA ARG A 12 -12.32 1.24 23.16
C ARG A 12 -11.45 0.11 22.60
N PRO A 13 -10.43 0.42 21.77
CA PRO A 13 -9.57 -0.61 21.21
C PRO A 13 -8.83 -1.37 22.30
N THR A 14 -8.61 -2.67 22.07
CA THR A 14 -7.74 -3.48 22.93
C THR A 14 -6.29 -3.15 22.62
N VAL A 15 -5.60 -2.41 23.51
CA VAL A 15 -4.19 -2.02 23.31
C VAL A 15 -3.26 -2.99 24.02
N GLY A 16 -2.77 -4.01 23.28
CA GLY A 16 -1.83 -5.02 23.77
C GLY A 16 -0.35 -4.67 23.59
N TYR A 17 -0.02 -3.54 22.94
CA TYR A 17 1.34 -3.18 22.52
C TYR A 17 2.40 -3.23 23.64
N ASN A 18 3.42 -4.07 23.43
CA ASN A 18 4.51 -4.33 24.38
C ASN A 18 5.91 -4.04 23.78
N GLY A 19 5.97 -3.44 22.59
CA GLY A 19 7.22 -3.02 21.95
C GLY A 19 7.85 -1.75 22.55
N PHE A 20 8.93 -1.29 21.91
CA PHE A 20 9.70 -0.11 22.31
C PHE A 20 8.83 1.15 22.43
N ARG A 21 8.93 1.83 23.58
CA ARG A 21 8.20 3.07 23.86
C ARG A 21 9.12 4.28 23.71
N VAL A 22 8.68 5.28 22.94
CA VAL A 22 9.36 6.56 22.77
C VAL A 22 9.41 7.32 24.12
N PRO A 23 10.58 7.53 24.74
CA PRO A 23 10.68 8.17 26.05
C PRO A 23 10.49 9.68 25.95
N GLU A 24 11.00 10.29 24.88
CA GLU A 24 10.89 11.71 24.51
C GLU A 24 10.99 11.84 22.99
N SER A 25 10.54 12.96 22.42
CA SER A 25 10.69 13.21 20.98
C SER A 25 12.16 13.45 20.63
N GLY A 26 12.63 12.84 19.54
CA GLY A 26 14.05 12.87 19.15
C GLY A 26 14.29 12.19 17.81
N ASP A 27 15.53 11.76 17.56
CA ASP A 27 15.89 11.08 16.32
C ASP A 27 15.75 9.55 16.41
N VAL A 28 15.54 8.89 15.28
CA VAL A 28 15.58 7.41 15.19
C VAL A 28 17.01 6.93 15.52
N PRO A 29 17.17 5.94 16.42
CA PRO A 29 18.48 5.41 16.81
C PRO A 29 19.20 4.73 15.63
N VAL A 30 20.53 4.86 15.60
CA VAL A 30 21.37 4.19 14.60
C VAL A 30 21.70 2.75 15.04
N SER A 31 21.52 1.79 14.15
CA SER A 31 22.03 0.42 14.33
C SER A 31 23.54 0.41 14.07
N ALA A 32 24.32 0.13 15.11
CA ALA A 32 25.79 0.16 15.07
C ALA A 32 26.43 -1.20 14.71
N ASP A 33 25.68 -2.30 14.85
CA ASP A 33 26.12 -3.66 14.54
C ASP A 33 25.00 -4.43 13.85
N ALA A 34 25.32 -5.08 12.73
CA ALA A 34 24.39 -5.92 11.98
C ALA A 34 24.03 -7.21 12.74
N ASN A 35 24.94 -7.74 13.56
CA ASN A 35 24.72 -9.00 14.27
C ASN A 35 23.73 -8.83 15.43
N ALA A 36 23.80 -7.70 16.13
CA ALA A 36 22.85 -7.33 17.18
C ALA A 36 21.49 -6.82 16.64
N PHE A 37 21.41 -6.40 15.37
CA PHE A 37 20.25 -5.67 14.82
C PHE A 37 18.90 -6.38 15.05
N PHE A 38 18.82 -7.69 14.80
CA PHE A 38 17.57 -8.44 14.95
C PHE A 38 17.05 -8.41 16.40
N HIS A 39 17.91 -8.71 17.37
CA HIS A 39 17.56 -8.68 18.79
C HIS A 39 17.26 -7.25 19.27
N ASP A 40 18.16 -6.30 18.99
CA ASP A 40 18.08 -4.95 19.56
C ASP A 40 16.96 -4.08 18.95
N PHE A 41 16.49 -4.41 17.75
CA PHE A 41 15.50 -3.62 17.01
C PHE A 41 14.29 -4.41 16.47
N ILE A 42 14.48 -5.57 15.84
CA ILE A 42 13.35 -6.36 15.31
C ILE A 42 12.52 -6.94 16.46
N GLU A 43 13.14 -7.67 17.41
CA GLU A 43 12.43 -8.27 18.55
C GLU A 43 11.88 -7.21 19.52
N THR A 44 12.59 -6.08 19.71
CA THR A 44 12.10 -4.95 20.54
C THR A 44 11.05 -4.08 19.85
N ARG A 45 10.74 -4.33 18.57
CA ARG A 45 9.80 -3.54 17.75
C ARG A 45 10.17 -2.05 17.71
N ARG A 46 11.45 -1.75 17.50
CA ARG A 46 12.07 -0.42 17.58
C ARG A 46 12.57 0.06 16.20
N PRO A 47 12.10 1.20 15.67
CA PRO A 47 12.62 1.78 14.44
C PRO A 47 14.13 2.05 14.51
N ALA A 48 14.84 1.87 13.41
CA ALA A 48 16.31 1.97 13.34
C ALA A 48 16.82 2.59 12.04
N LEU A 49 17.84 3.44 12.11
CA LEU A 49 18.63 3.89 10.97
C LEU A 49 19.82 2.94 10.78
N LEU A 50 19.91 2.27 9.62
CA LEU A 50 20.99 1.37 9.26
C LEU A 50 21.91 2.04 8.23
N LYS A 51 23.22 1.83 8.39
CA LYS A 51 24.30 2.36 7.53
C LYS A 51 25.34 1.27 7.18
N HIS A 52 24.92 0.01 7.24
CA HIS A 52 25.71 -1.20 7.00
C HIS A 52 24.84 -2.20 6.23
N GLN A 53 25.46 -3.23 5.61
CA GLN A 53 24.78 -4.29 4.87
C GLN A 53 23.68 -3.81 3.91
N LEU A 54 24.01 -2.87 3.02
CA LEU A 54 23.13 -2.48 1.90
C LEU A 54 22.81 -3.73 1.04
N PRO A 55 21.52 -4.03 0.78
CA PRO A 55 21.13 -5.23 0.03
C PRO A 55 21.33 -5.08 -1.49
N ILE A 56 21.53 -3.86 -1.98
CA ILE A 56 21.64 -3.53 -3.40
C ILE A 56 22.78 -2.56 -3.65
N ASP A 57 23.35 -2.63 -4.86
CA ASP A 57 24.14 -1.54 -5.42
C ASP A 57 23.17 -0.41 -5.84
N ILE A 58 23.14 0.67 -5.04
CA ILE A 58 22.22 1.78 -5.27
C ILE A 58 22.51 2.53 -6.58
N GLU A 59 23.74 2.49 -7.12
CA GLU A 59 24.06 3.25 -8.35
C GLU A 59 23.26 2.71 -9.54
N GLN A 60 23.03 1.40 -9.57
CA GLN A 60 22.22 0.70 -10.59
C GLN A 60 20.74 1.09 -10.59
N PHE A 61 20.20 1.55 -9.46
CA PHE A 61 18.80 1.94 -9.31
C PHE A 61 18.58 3.46 -9.38
N THR A 62 19.62 4.26 -9.63
CA THR A 62 19.46 5.71 -9.87
C THR A 62 18.71 5.96 -11.18
N LEU A 63 18.05 7.12 -11.31
CA LEU A 63 17.21 7.46 -12.46
C LEU A 63 17.99 7.50 -13.81
N GLY A 64 19.32 7.59 -13.76
CA GLY A 64 20.17 7.50 -14.96
C GLY A 64 20.41 6.07 -15.45
N ASN A 65 20.34 5.07 -14.58
CA ASN A 65 20.74 3.69 -14.85
C ASN A 65 19.56 2.69 -14.79
N ILE A 66 18.49 3.02 -14.04
CA ILE A 66 17.42 2.07 -13.72
C ILE A 66 16.66 1.52 -14.94
N GLU A 67 16.63 2.28 -16.03
CA GLU A 67 16.01 1.91 -17.31
C GLU A 67 16.74 0.74 -17.99
N GLU A 68 18.06 0.87 -18.18
CA GLU A 68 18.95 -0.21 -18.64
C GLU A 68 19.01 -1.36 -17.61
N ARG A 69 18.82 -1.06 -16.33
CA ARG A 69 18.90 -2.02 -15.24
C ARG A 69 17.73 -3.01 -15.19
N LEU A 70 16.51 -2.53 -15.46
CA LEU A 70 15.27 -3.30 -15.36
C LEU A 70 14.73 -3.76 -16.72
N GLN A 71 14.93 -2.98 -17.78
CA GLN A 71 14.53 -3.31 -19.16
C GLN A 71 13.05 -3.74 -19.26
N TYR A 72 12.16 -3.01 -18.57
CA TYR A 72 10.75 -3.36 -18.46
C TYR A 72 9.92 -2.66 -19.55
N GLU A 73 9.36 -3.45 -20.47
CA GLU A 73 8.71 -2.96 -21.69
C GLU A 73 7.19 -2.77 -21.55
N ALA A 74 6.55 -3.53 -20.64
CA ALA A 74 5.11 -3.45 -20.42
C ALA A 74 4.68 -2.14 -19.74
N LEU A 75 3.37 -1.89 -19.74
CA LEU A 75 2.76 -0.73 -19.10
C LEU A 75 2.77 -0.87 -17.57
N LEU A 76 2.94 0.26 -16.88
CA LEU A 76 2.84 0.41 -15.43
C LEU A 76 1.72 1.40 -15.12
N GLN A 77 1.00 1.19 -14.02
CA GLN A 77 0.10 2.20 -13.47
C GLN A 77 0.92 3.30 -12.76
N VAL A 78 0.65 4.56 -13.06
CA VAL A 78 1.33 5.72 -12.44
C VAL A 78 0.29 6.67 -11.86
N GLU A 79 0.47 7.13 -10.62
CA GLU A 79 -0.45 8.10 -9.98
C GLU A 79 -0.19 9.52 -10.45
N HIS A 80 -1.27 10.29 -10.62
CA HIS A 80 -1.22 11.74 -10.76
C HIS A 80 -1.43 12.46 -9.42
N LYS A 81 -0.67 13.53 -9.17
CA LYS A 81 -0.73 14.38 -7.98
C LYS A 81 -2.11 15.03 -7.83
N VAL A 82 -2.69 14.96 -6.64
CA VAL A 82 -3.99 15.57 -6.27
C VAL A 82 -3.88 16.17 -4.86
N ALA A 83 -4.52 17.31 -4.59
CA ALA A 83 -4.58 17.95 -3.25
C ALA A 83 -3.22 18.01 -2.50
N PHE A 84 -2.16 18.36 -3.25
CA PHE A 84 -0.76 18.46 -2.81
C PHE A 84 -0.04 17.14 -2.44
N GLY A 85 -0.60 15.97 -2.74
CA GLY A 85 0.05 14.68 -2.48
C GLY A 85 -0.27 13.57 -3.49
N PHE A 86 0.10 12.34 -3.12
CA PHE A 86 -0.11 11.09 -3.88
C PHE A 86 -0.80 10.04 -2.99
N GLY A 87 -1.47 9.06 -3.59
CA GLY A 87 -2.42 8.14 -2.94
C GLY A 87 -3.72 8.81 -2.46
N LEU A 88 -4.73 7.98 -2.17
CA LEU A 88 -6.15 8.34 -1.93
C LEU A 88 -6.87 8.76 -3.23
N GLY A 89 -7.44 7.78 -3.95
CA GLY A 89 -8.28 8.02 -5.13
C GLY A 89 -7.65 8.85 -6.26
N THR A 90 -6.31 8.84 -6.39
CA THR A 90 -5.59 9.58 -7.43
C THR A 90 -5.79 8.95 -8.80
N ARG A 91 -6.22 9.74 -9.79
CA ARG A 91 -6.28 9.33 -11.20
C ARG A 91 -4.95 8.68 -11.62
N ARG A 92 -5.02 7.42 -12.07
CA ARG A 92 -3.88 6.71 -12.64
C ARG A 92 -3.86 6.81 -14.15
N GLU A 93 -2.67 6.69 -14.72
CA GLU A 93 -2.45 6.55 -16.16
C GLU A 93 -1.49 5.41 -16.42
N LEU A 94 -1.76 4.60 -17.45
CA LEU A 94 -0.81 3.60 -17.94
C LEU A 94 0.32 4.30 -18.70
N LYS A 95 1.57 3.94 -18.41
CA LYS A 95 2.78 4.46 -19.06
C LYS A 95 3.83 3.36 -19.18
N THR A 96 4.67 3.40 -20.21
CA THR A 96 5.86 2.53 -20.24
C THR A 96 6.87 3.00 -19.21
N PHE A 97 7.75 2.10 -18.74
CA PHE A 97 8.76 2.46 -17.74
C PHE A 97 9.71 3.58 -18.25
N ALA A 98 10.08 3.54 -19.53
CA ALA A 98 10.88 4.59 -20.17
C ALA A 98 10.18 5.96 -20.18
N GLU A 99 8.88 6.03 -20.50
CA GLU A 99 8.13 7.31 -20.51
C GLU A 99 8.14 7.97 -19.13
N ILE A 100 7.84 7.21 -18.07
CA ILE A 100 7.78 7.77 -16.72
C ILE A 100 9.17 8.12 -16.16
N VAL A 101 10.19 7.33 -16.50
CA VAL A 101 11.60 7.64 -16.21
C VAL A 101 12.01 8.97 -16.87
N ASP A 102 11.71 9.17 -18.16
CA ASP A 102 12.04 10.41 -18.87
C ASP A 102 11.26 11.63 -18.37
N ARG A 103 10.00 11.47 -17.92
CA ARG A 103 9.25 12.53 -17.22
C ARG A 103 9.94 12.96 -15.92
N PHE A 104 10.45 12.01 -15.14
CA PHE A 104 11.22 12.34 -13.95
C PHE A 104 12.58 12.96 -14.27
N LYS A 105 13.27 12.54 -15.36
CA LYS A 105 14.51 13.21 -15.82
C LYS A 105 14.25 14.68 -16.20
N GLN A 106 13.03 15.00 -16.65
CA GLN A 106 12.56 16.36 -16.96
C GLN A 106 12.02 17.14 -15.74
N GLY A 107 11.91 16.51 -14.57
CA GLY A 107 11.42 17.13 -13.34
C GLY A 107 9.90 17.24 -13.18
N ASP A 108 9.13 16.43 -13.91
CA ASP A 108 7.66 16.43 -13.88
C ASP A 108 7.11 15.91 -12.54
N ASP A 109 6.79 16.82 -11.61
CA ASP A 109 6.31 16.49 -10.25
C ASP A 109 4.81 16.16 -10.17
N ARG A 110 4.13 16.09 -11.32
CA ARG A 110 2.73 15.67 -11.42
C ARG A 110 2.54 14.17 -11.25
N PHE A 111 3.60 13.36 -11.42
CA PHE A 111 3.50 11.91 -11.40
C PHE A 111 4.27 11.28 -10.21
N TYR A 112 3.80 10.12 -9.78
CA TYR A 112 4.49 9.27 -8.80
C TYR A 112 4.28 7.81 -9.18
N LEU A 113 5.39 7.06 -9.26
CA LEU A 113 5.36 5.61 -9.42
C LEU A 113 5.56 4.99 -8.03
N THR A 114 4.55 4.27 -7.58
CA THR A 114 4.68 3.21 -6.59
C THR A 114 4.21 1.92 -7.23
N THR A 115 4.74 0.80 -6.76
CA THR A 115 4.50 -0.52 -7.33
C THR A 115 3.75 -1.35 -6.28
N GLN A 116 2.49 -1.02 -6.05
CA GLN A 116 1.66 -1.55 -4.96
C GLN A 116 0.22 -1.80 -5.46
N TYR A 117 0.11 -2.43 -6.63
CA TYR A 117 -1.14 -2.53 -7.38
C TYR A 117 -1.30 -3.89 -8.02
N ASP A 118 -2.55 -4.31 -8.10
CA ASP A 118 -3.01 -5.45 -8.86
C ASP A 118 -3.02 -5.15 -10.36
N ASP A 119 -3.40 -6.17 -11.14
CA ASP A 119 -2.99 -6.26 -12.53
C ASP A 119 -3.39 -5.09 -13.43
N VAL A 120 -2.44 -4.69 -14.28
CA VAL A 120 -2.76 -3.94 -15.50
C VAL A 120 -3.60 -4.88 -16.37
N PRO A 121 -4.83 -4.50 -16.76
CA PRO A 121 -5.64 -5.35 -17.62
C PRO A 121 -4.89 -5.65 -18.92
N GLU A 122 -4.57 -6.93 -19.17
CA GLU A 122 -3.93 -7.34 -20.42
C GLU A 122 -4.84 -6.93 -21.59
N GLU A 123 -4.32 -6.13 -22.53
CA GLU A 123 -5.05 -5.72 -23.73
C GLU A 123 -5.34 -6.97 -24.57
N ARG A 124 -6.53 -7.55 -24.40
CA ARG A 124 -7.03 -8.64 -25.23
C ARG A 124 -7.07 -8.15 -26.68
N GLU A 125 -6.14 -8.63 -27.50
CA GLU A 125 -6.17 -8.40 -28.95
C GLU A 125 -7.55 -8.77 -29.48
N SER A 126 -8.27 -7.79 -30.01
CA SER A 126 -9.61 -8.00 -30.55
C SER A 126 -9.49 -8.69 -31.91
N ASP A 127 -9.39 -10.03 -31.89
CA ASP A 127 -9.18 -10.86 -33.09
C ASP A 127 -10.31 -10.65 -34.10
N SER A 128 -10.09 -9.74 -35.04
CA SER A 128 -11.13 -9.10 -35.84
C SER A 128 -11.53 -9.97 -37.02
N LYS A 129 -12.30 -11.04 -36.76
CA LYS A 129 -12.83 -11.94 -37.78
C LYS A 129 -14.30 -12.28 -37.55
N ASP A 130 -15.20 -11.44 -38.07
CA ASP A 130 -16.43 -11.96 -38.66
C ASP A 130 -16.92 -11.03 -39.79
N GLU A 131 -16.94 -11.54 -41.03
CA GLU A 131 -17.61 -10.88 -42.17
C GLU A 131 -18.96 -11.57 -42.40
N GLY A 132 -20.04 -10.99 -41.85
CA GLY A 132 -21.40 -11.53 -41.90
C GLY A 132 -22.43 -10.54 -42.45
N ASP A 133 -22.55 -10.46 -43.77
CA ASP A 133 -23.47 -9.55 -44.49
C ASP A 133 -24.96 -9.90 -44.33
N ALA A 134 -25.82 -8.91 -44.00
CA ALA A 134 -27.18 -8.77 -44.58
C ALA A 134 -27.98 -7.52 -44.06
N ALA A 135 -27.92 -6.43 -44.83
CA ALA A 135 -29.03 -5.55 -45.27
C ALA A 135 -30.16 -4.98 -44.35
N ALA A 136 -30.53 -3.72 -44.70
CA ALA A 136 -31.78 -2.96 -44.43
C ALA A 136 -31.96 -2.22 -43.08
N GLY A 137 -32.48 -0.98 -43.05
CA GLY A 137 -32.80 -0.09 -44.17
C GLY A 137 -33.60 1.19 -43.85
N PHE A 138 -33.60 2.14 -44.79
CA PHE A 138 -34.56 3.23 -45.02
C PHE A 138 -34.67 4.44 -44.03
N ALA A 139 -33.89 5.48 -44.33
CA ALA A 139 -34.28 6.91 -44.44
C ALA A 139 -35.28 7.57 -43.44
N GLY A 140 -34.73 8.37 -42.51
CA GLY A 140 -34.75 9.85 -42.56
C GLY A 140 -36.01 10.68 -42.22
N VAL A 141 -35.79 11.90 -41.70
CA VAL A 141 -36.60 13.13 -41.91
C VAL A 141 -35.79 14.36 -41.43
N VAL A 142 -36.09 15.56 -41.96
CA VAL A 142 -35.41 16.84 -41.69
C VAL A 142 -36.30 17.86 -40.95
N GLY A 143 -35.69 18.82 -40.24
CA GLY A 143 -36.33 20.00 -39.64
C GLY A 143 -35.32 21.15 -39.44
N SER A 144 -35.75 22.42 -39.51
CA SER A 144 -34.84 23.57 -39.68
C SER A 144 -35.37 24.94 -39.17
N GLY A 145 -34.45 25.84 -38.77
CA GLY A 145 -34.65 27.26 -38.38
C GLY A 145 -33.58 27.71 -37.35
N ILE A 146 -32.94 28.91 -37.29
CA ILE A 146 -33.25 30.31 -37.74
C ILE A 146 -34.27 30.97 -36.78
N ASP A 147 -34.04 32.09 -36.05
CA ASP A 147 -32.91 33.07 -35.88
C ASP A 147 -33.19 33.94 -34.60
N SER A 148 -32.38 34.87 -34.02
CA SER A 148 -30.99 35.39 -34.21
C SER A 148 -30.50 36.19 -32.94
N ASP A 149 -29.28 36.77 -33.00
CA ASP A 149 -28.76 38.00 -32.31
C ASP A 149 -28.32 38.09 -30.81
N ALA A 150 -27.11 38.68 -30.64
CA ALA A 150 -26.67 39.69 -29.64
C ALA A 150 -26.51 39.43 -28.11
N ALA A 151 -25.29 39.04 -27.73
CA ALA A 151 -24.39 39.65 -26.72
C ALA A 151 -24.87 40.10 -25.30
N SER A 152 -24.29 39.50 -24.25
CA SER A 152 -23.65 40.21 -23.10
C SER A 152 -22.83 39.29 -22.18
N SER A 153 -21.86 39.88 -21.45
CA SER A 153 -21.22 39.45 -20.18
C SER A 153 -21.02 37.95 -19.86
N ASP A 154 -19.75 37.53 -19.86
CA ASP A 154 -18.97 37.17 -18.65
C ASP A 154 -19.75 36.59 -17.45
N ASP A 155 -19.65 35.27 -17.26
CA ASP A 155 -19.70 34.62 -15.94
C ASP A 155 -18.94 33.28 -15.99
N SER A 156 -18.43 32.78 -14.87
CA SER A 156 -17.46 31.67 -14.83
C SER A 156 -18.05 30.33 -14.35
N ASP A 157 -18.60 29.53 -15.28
CA ASP A 157 -19.01 28.15 -14.98
C ASP A 157 -17.80 27.19 -14.94
N PHE A 158 -17.48 26.70 -13.74
CA PHE A 158 -16.79 25.42 -13.58
C PHE A 158 -17.81 24.29 -13.83
N PRO A 159 -17.57 23.35 -14.76
CA PRO A 159 -18.42 22.17 -14.86
C PRO A 159 -18.24 21.30 -13.61
N GLU A 160 -19.34 21.01 -12.92
CA GLU A 160 -19.41 19.92 -11.94
C GLU A 160 -19.20 18.56 -12.62
N THR A 161 -19.06 17.52 -11.81
CA THR A 161 -18.88 16.10 -12.21
C THR A 161 -17.58 15.77 -12.96
N PHE A 162 -16.75 14.94 -12.34
CA PHE A 162 -15.79 14.09 -13.04
C PHE A 162 -15.77 12.72 -12.37
N ASP A 163 -16.08 11.68 -13.13
CA ASP A 163 -16.34 10.32 -12.64
C ASP A 163 -15.11 9.40 -12.70
N GLY A 164 -15.15 8.32 -11.91
CA GLY A 164 -14.26 7.15 -11.99
C GLY A 164 -12.86 7.34 -11.38
N VAL A 165 -12.60 6.64 -10.27
CA VAL A 165 -11.23 6.38 -9.74
C VAL A 165 -11.23 5.19 -8.80
N ASP A 166 -10.34 4.22 -9.07
CA ASP A 166 -10.24 2.96 -8.34
C ASP A 166 -8.97 2.83 -7.47
N ASP A 167 -9.13 2.05 -6.40
CA ASP A 167 -8.18 1.43 -5.47
C ASP A 167 -6.92 2.10 -4.91
N PHE A 168 -6.54 1.62 -3.72
CA PHE A 168 -5.25 1.80 -3.05
C PHE A 168 -5.16 0.72 -1.94
N ASN A 169 -4.94 -0.55 -2.25
CA ASN A 169 -5.30 -1.63 -1.31
C ASN A 169 -4.37 -2.86 -1.30
N ALA A 170 -3.05 -2.67 -1.42
CA ALA A 170 -2.04 -3.75 -1.40
C ALA A 170 -2.01 -4.70 -0.17
N LEU A 171 -2.87 -4.48 0.85
CA LEU A 171 -3.08 -5.38 2.00
C LEU A 171 -4.58 -5.69 2.27
N ASN A 172 -5.48 -5.32 1.36
CA ASN A 172 -6.88 -5.78 1.31
C ASN A 172 -7.17 -6.61 0.03
N ASP A 173 -6.57 -6.27 -1.12
CA ASP A 173 -6.76 -6.96 -2.41
C ASP A 173 -5.75 -8.12 -2.64
N LEU A 174 -5.34 -8.81 -1.57
CA LEU A 174 -4.76 -10.16 -1.71
C LEU A 174 -5.78 -11.22 -2.23
N GLU A 175 -6.99 -10.78 -2.63
CA GLU A 175 -8.06 -11.59 -3.22
C GLU A 175 -8.60 -10.99 -4.53
N ALA A 176 -7.91 -11.29 -5.64
CA ALA A 176 -8.52 -11.26 -6.98
C ALA A 176 -8.58 -12.66 -7.62
N ASP A 177 -7.78 -13.62 -7.13
CA ASP A 177 -7.75 -15.02 -7.62
C ASP A 177 -7.82 -16.03 -6.45
N GLY A 178 -8.62 -15.72 -5.44
CA GLY A 178 -9.03 -16.65 -4.38
C GLY A 178 -10.08 -17.65 -4.88
N GLY A 179 -9.79 -18.36 -5.97
CA GLY A 179 -10.69 -19.29 -6.65
C GLY A 179 -10.95 -20.56 -5.84
N SER A 180 -11.75 -20.47 -4.78
CA SER A 180 -12.16 -21.63 -3.98
C SER A 180 -12.85 -22.65 -4.91
N PRO A 181 -12.33 -23.89 -5.06
CA PRO A 181 -12.81 -24.81 -6.08
C PRO A 181 -14.23 -25.27 -5.75
N ASP A 182 -15.19 -24.89 -6.59
CA ASP A 182 -16.60 -25.24 -6.44
C ASP A 182 -16.75 -26.77 -6.35
N ASN A 183 -17.08 -27.26 -5.15
CA ASN A 183 -17.25 -28.68 -4.86
C ASN A 183 -18.63 -29.14 -5.33
N ASP A 184 -18.86 -29.00 -6.63
CA ASP A 184 -20.14 -29.15 -7.28
C ASP A 184 -20.48 -30.63 -7.47
N GLN A 185 -20.91 -31.27 -6.38
CA GLN A 185 -21.19 -32.71 -6.31
C GLN A 185 -22.55 -33.05 -6.96
N ALA A 186 -22.71 -32.66 -8.23
CA ALA A 186 -23.84 -32.94 -9.10
C ALA A 186 -23.33 -33.61 -10.39
N GLY A 187 -23.44 -34.94 -10.47
CA GLY A 187 -22.70 -35.72 -11.46
C GLY A 187 -23.18 -35.62 -12.91
N SER A 188 -22.26 -35.28 -13.81
CA SER A 188 -22.30 -35.57 -15.25
C SER A 188 -20.91 -35.94 -15.75
N GLU A 189 -20.75 -37.08 -16.41
CA GLU A 189 -19.47 -37.53 -16.96
C GLU A 189 -19.16 -36.84 -18.30
N ASP A 190 -18.36 -35.77 -18.30
CA ASP A 190 -17.62 -35.33 -19.50
C ASP A 190 -16.32 -34.57 -19.14
N GLY A 191 -15.38 -34.53 -20.09
CA GLY A 191 -14.10 -33.80 -20.13
C GLY A 191 -13.53 -33.20 -18.84
N SER A 192 -12.75 -33.97 -18.08
CA SER A 192 -11.92 -33.42 -17.00
C SER A 192 -10.74 -32.60 -17.56
N CYS A 193 -10.81 -31.27 -17.46
CA CYS A 193 -9.61 -30.44 -17.49
C CYS A 193 -8.73 -30.80 -16.28
N LEU A 194 -7.57 -31.40 -16.52
CA LEU A 194 -6.58 -31.62 -15.48
C LEU A 194 -5.82 -30.31 -15.26
N GLU A 195 -5.83 -29.79 -14.04
CA GLU A 195 -4.98 -28.65 -13.65
C GLU A 195 -3.50 -29.03 -13.83
N GLU A 196 -2.83 -28.41 -14.81
CA GLU A 196 -1.43 -28.69 -15.10
C GLU A 196 -0.52 -27.88 -14.16
N TYR A 197 -0.31 -28.41 -12.95
CA TYR A 197 0.58 -27.81 -11.98
C TYR A 197 2.03 -27.81 -12.50
N VAL A 198 2.58 -26.63 -12.75
CA VAL A 198 3.97 -26.44 -13.17
C VAL A 198 4.96 -26.53 -12.01
N VAL A 199 4.47 -26.41 -10.75
CA VAL A 199 5.18 -26.78 -9.51
C VAL A 199 4.33 -27.78 -8.69
N PRO A 200 4.36 -29.08 -9.02
CA PRO A 200 3.47 -30.09 -8.44
C PRO A 200 3.57 -30.26 -6.91
N GLU A 201 4.75 -30.07 -6.32
CA GLU A 201 4.97 -30.18 -4.87
C GLU A 201 4.24 -29.11 -4.05
N HIS A 202 3.86 -28.00 -4.69
CA HIS A 202 3.10 -26.90 -4.11
C HIS A 202 1.73 -26.69 -4.78
N LYS A 203 1.34 -27.57 -5.74
CA LYS A 203 0.13 -27.46 -6.57
C LYS A 203 -0.02 -26.12 -7.32
N LEU A 204 1.07 -25.50 -7.76
CA LEU A 204 0.98 -24.21 -8.45
C LEU A 204 0.83 -24.40 -9.96
N THR A 205 -0.19 -23.77 -10.53
CA THR A 205 -0.34 -23.56 -11.98
C THR A 205 0.66 -22.50 -12.49
N GLU A 206 0.70 -22.23 -13.80
CA GLU A 206 1.48 -21.11 -14.34
C GLU A 206 0.95 -19.75 -13.84
N GLU A 207 -0.36 -19.63 -13.66
CA GLU A 207 -1.04 -18.42 -13.18
C GLU A 207 -0.71 -18.15 -11.70
N ASP A 208 -0.75 -19.17 -10.84
CA ASP A 208 -0.25 -19.12 -9.46
C ASP A 208 1.21 -18.63 -9.39
N VAL A 209 2.07 -19.18 -10.24
CA VAL A 209 3.49 -18.82 -10.28
C VAL A 209 3.67 -17.37 -10.72
N ARG A 210 2.96 -16.95 -11.78
CA ARG A 210 2.97 -15.58 -12.31
C ARG A 210 2.45 -14.58 -11.27
N SER A 211 1.37 -14.92 -10.56
CA SER A 211 0.78 -14.13 -9.48
C SER A 211 1.75 -13.97 -8.32
N ARG A 212 2.23 -15.08 -7.72
CA ARG A 212 3.22 -15.09 -6.62
C ARG A 212 4.50 -14.31 -6.95
N VAL A 213 4.94 -14.38 -8.21
CA VAL A 213 6.05 -13.58 -8.75
C VAL A 213 5.75 -12.09 -8.76
N LYS A 214 4.61 -11.65 -9.31
CA LYS A 214 4.19 -10.24 -9.34
C LYS A 214 4.02 -9.67 -7.93
N THR A 215 3.35 -10.41 -7.03
CA THR A 215 3.09 -10.00 -5.65
C THR A 215 4.39 -9.74 -4.89
N LEU A 216 5.34 -10.67 -4.93
CA LEU A 216 6.61 -10.55 -4.21
C LEU A 216 7.57 -9.53 -4.85
N LEU A 217 7.60 -9.43 -6.18
CA LEU A 217 8.52 -8.57 -6.94
C LEU A 217 7.75 -7.64 -7.87
N GLN A 218 7.20 -6.59 -7.29
CA GLN A 218 6.23 -5.72 -7.94
C GLN A 218 6.80 -5.09 -9.22
N PRO A 219 6.08 -5.15 -10.36
CA PRO A 219 6.54 -4.57 -11.62
C PRO A 219 6.97 -3.10 -11.47
N PRO A 220 8.15 -2.68 -11.97
CA PRO A 220 9.01 -3.35 -12.95
C PRO A 220 10.09 -4.31 -12.38
N LEU A 221 10.07 -4.67 -11.09
CA LEU A 221 11.14 -5.47 -10.47
C LEU A 221 11.14 -6.96 -10.87
N THR A 222 10.05 -7.49 -11.44
CA THR A 222 9.93 -8.88 -11.93
C THR A 222 11.10 -9.32 -12.82
N ASN A 223 11.61 -8.43 -13.67
CA ASN A 223 12.71 -8.73 -14.61
C ASN A 223 14.05 -9.09 -13.92
N LEU A 224 14.19 -8.80 -12.62
CA LEU A 224 15.40 -9.14 -11.85
C LEU A 224 15.48 -10.63 -11.46
N ILE A 225 14.36 -11.36 -11.50
CA ILE A 225 14.26 -12.78 -11.08
C ILE A 225 15.26 -13.65 -11.82
N ARG A 226 15.21 -13.62 -13.17
CA ARG A 226 16.03 -14.45 -14.06
C ARG A 226 17.53 -14.19 -13.94
N ARG A 227 17.94 -13.09 -13.30
CA ARG A 227 19.35 -12.74 -13.06
C ARG A 227 19.82 -13.08 -11.64
N GLY A 228 18.89 -13.20 -10.67
CA GLY A 228 19.21 -13.49 -9.27
C GLY A 228 19.90 -12.34 -8.52
N GLU A 229 19.80 -11.11 -9.04
CA GLU A 229 20.60 -9.95 -8.59
C GLU A 229 19.95 -9.15 -7.44
N LEU A 230 18.73 -9.49 -7.03
CA LEU A 230 18.00 -8.85 -5.94
C LEU A 230 17.82 -9.85 -4.78
N PRO A 231 18.30 -9.56 -3.55
CA PRO A 231 18.12 -10.48 -2.43
C PRO A 231 16.66 -10.46 -1.95
N ILE A 232 15.99 -11.61 -2.04
CA ILE A 232 14.60 -11.76 -1.55
C ILE A 232 14.54 -11.45 -0.04
N VAL A 233 15.36 -12.12 0.77
CA VAL A 233 15.53 -11.81 2.19
C VAL A 233 16.95 -11.30 2.45
N PRO A 234 17.15 -9.99 2.70
CA PRO A 234 18.43 -9.44 3.15
C PRO A 234 18.93 -10.13 4.43
N ASP A 235 20.25 -10.37 4.52
CA ASP A 235 20.85 -11.22 5.57
C ASP A 235 20.42 -10.85 7.00
N GLN A 236 20.47 -9.57 7.34
CA GLN A 236 20.10 -9.02 8.66
C GLN A 236 18.60 -9.10 9.01
N PHE A 237 17.74 -9.45 8.05
CA PHE A 237 16.30 -9.67 8.26
C PHE A 237 15.93 -11.16 8.35
N ARG A 238 16.87 -12.09 8.19
CA ARG A 238 16.57 -13.51 8.40
C ARG A 238 16.28 -13.78 9.88
N PRO A 239 15.27 -14.60 10.21
CA PRO A 239 14.52 -15.48 9.31
C PRO A 239 13.09 -15.01 9.01
N LEU A 240 12.86 -13.70 8.83
CA LEU A 240 11.54 -13.20 8.43
C LEU A 240 11.18 -13.61 6.99
N VAL A 241 9.90 -13.85 6.76
CA VAL A 241 9.31 -14.03 5.43
C VAL A 241 9.16 -12.67 4.77
N THR A 242 9.61 -12.53 3.52
CA THR A 242 9.36 -11.33 2.71
C THR A 242 8.05 -11.50 1.96
N GLN A 243 7.15 -10.52 2.08
CA GLN A 243 5.86 -10.51 1.40
C GLN A 243 5.97 -9.86 0.03
N GLN A 244 6.67 -8.73 -0.05
CA GLN A 244 6.63 -7.83 -1.20
C GLN A 244 7.86 -6.91 -1.21
N ILE A 245 8.39 -6.62 -2.40
CA ILE A 245 9.47 -5.66 -2.61
C ILE A 245 9.00 -4.64 -3.64
N ASN A 246 9.07 -3.35 -3.29
CA ASN A 246 8.51 -2.25 -4.08
C ASN A 246 9.60 -1.29 -4.60
N LEU A 247 9.27 -0.59 -5.68
CA LEU A 247 10.01 0.55 -6.22
C LEU A 247 9.19 1.85 -6.05
N TRP A 248 9.84 2.92 -5.63
CA TRP A 248 9.24 4.23 -5.37
C TRP A 248 10.00 5.31 -6.15
N MET A 249 9.34 5.97 -7.10
CA MET A 249 9.95 7.00 -7.94
C MET A 249 9.04 8.22 -8.09
N GLY A 250 9.62 9.40 -8.14
CA GLY A 250 8.87 10.65 -8.30
C GLY A 250 9.76 11.87 -8.37
N CYS A 251 9.16 13.03 -8.63
CA CYS A 251 9.81 14.33 -8.56
C CYS A 251 9.12 15.24 -7.53
N THR A 252 9.83 16.27 -7.08
CA THR A 252 9.29 17.31 -6.20
C THR A 252 9.56 18.69 -6.78
N ALA A 253 8.51 19.46 -7.10
CA ALA A 253 8.62 20.86 -7.46
C ALA A 253 8.22 21.78 -6.27
N SER A 254 8.48 23.08 -6.42
CA SER A 254 8.09 24.09 -5.43
C SER A 254 6.58 24.33 -5.45
N THR A 255 5.84 23.51 -4.71
CA THR A 255 4.39 23.64 -4.53
C THR A 255 4.05 24.90 -3.71
N PRO A 256 3.18 25.81 -4.19
CA PRO A 256 2.73 26.97 -3.42
C PRO A 256 2.02 26.56 -2.12
N ALA A 257 2.11 27.40 -1.08
CA ALA A 257 1.36 27.17 0.15
C ALA A 257 -0.15 27.44 -0.06
N PRO A 258 -1.06 26.62 0.49
CA PRO A 258 -2.48 26.93 0.56
C PRO A 258 -2.76 28.03 1.60
N ASP A 259 -4.03 28.38 1.82
CA ASP A 259 -4.40 29.33 2.88
C ASP A 259 -4.21 28.70 4.28
N LEU A 260 -3.03 28.95 4.85
CA LEU A 260 -2.68 28.53 6.20
C LEU A 260 -3.29 29.42 7.31
N LYS A 261 -3.94 30.54 6.96
CA LYS A 261 -4.58 31.45 7.93
C LYS A 261 -6.01 31.04 8.26
N ASN A 262 -6.70 30.41 7.31
CA ASN A 262 -8.03 29.83 7.49
C ASN A 262 -7.98 28.29 7.26
N PRO A 263 -7.29 27.53 8.14
CA PRO A 263 -7.11 26.09 7.94
C PRO A 263 -8.42 25.31 8.05
N SER A 264 -8.64 24.43 7.07
CA SER A 264 -9.61 23.34 7.08
C SER A 264 -8.93 22.04 6.64
N LEU A 265 -9.59 20.89 6.78
CA LEU A 265 -9.04 19.61 6.27
C LEU A 265 -8.86 19.65 4.75
N GLU A 266 -9.79 20.29 4.05
CA GLU A 266 -9.79 20.48 2.59
C GLU A 266 -8.68 21.43 2.13
N THR A 267 -8.48 22.58 2.81
CA THR A 267 -7.44 23.55 2.40
C THR A 267 -6.03 23.08 2.74
N LEU A 268 -5.85 22.27 3.80
CA LEU A 268 -4.54 21.71 4.16
C LEU A 268 -4.18 20.45 3.36
N GLY A 269 -5.12 19.53 3.14
CA GLY A 269 -4.90 18.30 2.37
C GLY A 269 -3.63 17.54 2.80
N LYS A 270 -2.78 17.18 1.83
CA LYS A 270 -1.46 16.55 2.06
C LYS A 270 -0.28 17.54 2.08
N TYR A 271 -0.54 18.85 2.21
CA TYR A 271 0.51 19.87 2.13
C TYR A 271 1.57 19.74 3.24
N VAL A 272 2.84 19.93 2.87
CA VAL A 272 4.00 20.03 3.78
C VAL A 272 4.98 21.12 3.31
N PRO A 273 5.75 21.78 4.21
CA PRO A 273 6.66 22.86 3.84
C PRO A 273 7.91 22.36 3.08
N ARG A 274 7.80 22.33 1.74
CA ARG A 274 8.75 21.79 0.75
C ARG A 274 8.72 20.26 0.68
N GLY A 275 8.74 19.72 -0.54
CA GLY A 275 8.61 18.28 -0.80
C GLY A 275 7.16 17.82 -0.96
N ASN A 276 6.99 16.52 -1.20
CA ASN A 276 5.68 15.85 -1.35
C ASN A 276 5.46 14.87 -0.19
N SER A 277 4.28 14.86 0.43
CA SER A 277 3.94 13.93 1.52
C SER A 277 3.17 12.71 1.05
N SER A 278 3.46 11.55 1.64
CA SER A 278 2.61 10.34 1.56
C SER A 278 1.25 10.52 2.25
N GLY A 279 1.14 11.43 3.22
CA GLY A 279 0.14 11.34 4.28
C GLY A 279 0.66 10.57 5.50
N LEU A 280 0.05 10.81 6.66
CA LEU A 280 0.28 10.06 7.88
C LEU A 280 -0.55 8.76 7.84
N HIS A 281 0.09 7.61 8.03
CA HIS A 281 -0.52 6.28 7.94
C HIS A 281 0.32 5.26 8.72
N HIS A 282 0.00 3.96 8.68
CA HIS A 282 0.89 2.88 9.11
C HIS A 282 0.83 1.69 8.14
N ASP A 283 1.90 0.88 8.15
CA ASP A 283 2.00 -0.38 7.39
C ASP A 283 1.64 -1.56 8.30
N TYR A 284 1.01 -2.60 7.74
CA TYR A 284 0.79 -3.88 8.42
C TYR A 284 2.00 -4.82 8.36
N ALA A 285 3.02 -4.49 7.55
CA ALA A 285 4.26 -5.24 7.39
C ALA A 285 5.45 -4.57 8.11
N ASP A 286 6.46 -5.36 8.46
CA ASP A 286 7.78 -4.82 8.84
C ASP A 286 8.48 -4.30 7.58
N ASN A 287 9.05 -3.09 7.64
CA ASN A 287 9.49 -2.36 6.45
C ASN A 287 11.00 -2.04 6.53
N LEU A 288 11.78 -2.54 5.57
CA LEU A 288 13.14 -2.05 5.28
C LEU A 288 13.07 -1.08 4.10
N TYR A 289 13.14 0.21 4.38
CA TYR A 289 13.17 1.27 3.38
C TYR A 289 14.62 1.62 3.00
N VAL A 290 14.97 1.58 1.71
CA VAL A 290 16.32 1.84 1.18
C VAL A 290 16.28 3.03 0.24
N LEU A 291 16.93 4.13 0.60
CA LEU A 291 16.94 5.32 -0.24
C LEU A 291 18.07 5.26 -1.29
N VAL A 292 17.72 5.51 -2.55
CA VAL A 292 18.63 5.43 -3.70
C VAL A 292 18.97 6.81 -4.26
N GLU A 293 17.99 7.70 -4.44
CA GLU A 293 18.20 9.05 -4.98
C GLU A 293 17.27 10.06 -4.29
N GLY A 294 17.65 11.34 -4.25
CA GLY A 294 16.94 12.39 -3.52
C GLY A 294 17.18 12.34 -2.00
N ARG A 295 16.23 12.82 -1.20
CA ARG A 295 16.19 12.69 0.27
C ARG A 295 14.77 12.44 0.77
N LYS A 296 14.63 11.72 1.89
CA LYS A 296 13.33 11.55 2.56
C LYS A 296 13.43 11.86 4.05
N ARG A 297 12.38 12.50 4.59
CA ARG A 297 12.16 12.71 6.02
C ARG A 297 11.02 11.81 6.47
N PHE A 298 11.27 10.95 7.45
CA PHE A 298 10.22 10.24 8.16
C PHE A 298 9.94 10.95 9.49
N THR A 299 8.67 11.02 9.88
CA THR A 299 8.24 11.42 11.22
C THR A 299 7.28 10.37 11.77
N ILE A 300 7.68 9.73 12.85
CA ILE A 300 7.21 8.41 13.28
C ILE A 300 6.61 8.49 14.70
N PHE A 301 5.45 7.86 14.91
CA PHE A 301 4.67 7.85 16.15
C PHE A 301 4.35 6.41 16.60
N LEU A 302 4.10 6.22 17.90
CA LEU A 302 3.86 4.89 18.49
C LEU A 302 2.54 4.25 17.99
N PRO A 303 2.49 2.93 17.76
CA PRO A 303 1.23 2.21 17.50
C PRO A 303 0.21 2.44 18.62
N ALA A 304 0.68 2.42 19.87
CA ALA A 304 -0.15 2.59 21.08
C ALA A 304 -0.78 3.98 21.26
N ASP A 305 -0.45 4.98 20.42
CA ASP A 305 -1.06 6.31 20.43
C ASP A 305 -2.17 6.49 19.36
N ALA A 306 -2.58 5.40 18.68
CA ALA A 306 -3.58 5.39 17.59
C ALA A 306 -4.85 6.22 17.85
N GLU A 307 -5.38 6.22 19.09
CA GLU A 307 -6.58 6.98 19.48
C GLU A 307 -6.44 8.51 19.23
N LYS A 308 -5.21 9.04 19.24
CA LYS A 308 -4.87 10.45 18.97
C LYS A 308 -4.27 10.68 17.58
N LEU A 309 -4.16 9.63 16.77
CA LEU A 309 -3.67 9.69 15.39
C LEU A 309 -4.84 9.64 14.39
N TYR A 310 -6.07 9.45 14.86
CA TYR A 310 -7.32 9.65 14.12
C TYR A 310 -7.34 8.90 12.77
N THR A 311 -7.20 7.58 12.84
CA THR A 311 -7.35 6.68 11.68
C THR A 311 -8.67 6.88 10.94
N LEU A 312 -8.67 6.50 9.65
CA LEU A 312 -9.89 6.42 8.85
C LEU A 312 -10.84 5.38 9.45
N GLY A 313 -10.38 4.12 9.56
CA GLY A 313 -11.11 3.03 10.21
C GLY A 313 -11.12 3.13 11.74
N ASN A 314 -12.11 2.50 12.37
CA ASN A 314 -12.14 2.37 13.83
C ASN A 314 -11.29 1.15 14.27
N VAL A 315 -10.24 1.39 15.06
CA VAL A 315 -9.34 0.32 15.53
C VAL A 315 -10.10 -0.66 16.45
N ARG A 316 -9.97 -1.96 16.17
CA ARG A 316 -10.44 -3.07 17.03
C ARG A 316 -9.38 -3.39 18.08
N GLU A 317 -8.16 -3.64 17.62
CA GLU A 317 -7.09 -4.23 18.43
C GLU A 317 -5.71 -3.75 17.96
N ILE A 318 -4.77 -3.62 18.90
CA ILE A 318 -3.36 -3.34 18.65
C ILE A 318 -2.56 -4.46 19.30
N TYR A 319 -1.99 -5.34 18.48
CA TYR A 319 -1.27 -6.53 18.93
C TYR A 319 0.04 -6.19 19.65
N ALA A 320 0.58 -7.16 20.37
CA ALA A 320 1.77 -6.97 21.21
C ALA A 320 3.00 -6.48 20.43
N ASN A 321 3.12 -6.90 19.16
CA ASN A 321 4.19 -6.50 18.24
C ASN A 321 3.94 -5.11 17.57
N GLY A 322 2.73 -4.57 17.61
CA GLY A 322 2.38 -3.27 17.02
C GLY A 322 1.29 -3.32 15.96
N LEU A 323 1.05 -4.46 15.31
CA LEU A 323 0.08 -4.57 14.22
C LEU A 323 -1.32 -4.14 14.69
N ILE A 324 -2.00 -3.35 13.86
CA ILE A 324 -3.31 -2.75 14.15
C ILE A 324 -4.36 -3.41 13.26
N ASP A 325 -5.45 -3.88 13.86
CA ASP A 325 -6.61 -4.42 13.16
C ASP A 325 -7.85 -3.53 13.40
N TYR A 326 -8.79 -3.55 12.44
CA TYR A 326 -9.96 -2.68 12.38
C TYR A 326 -11.29 -3.40 12.61
N VAL A 327 -12.27 -2.63 13.07
CA VAL A 327 -13.68 -3.03 13.09
C VAL A 327 -14.22 -2.98 11.66
N VAL A 328 -14.86 -4.06 11.22
CA VAL A 328 -15.58 -4.10 9.94
C VAL A 328 -16.86 -3.27 10.08
N ASP A 329 -16.78 -2.00 9.70
CA ASP A 329 -17.88 -1.02 9.77
C ASP A 329 -17.88 -0.05 8.58
N GLU A 330 -18.76 0.95 8.61
CA GLU A 330 -18.91 2.00 7.58
C GLU A 330 -17.62 2.75 7.20
N ASN A 331 -16.58 2.72 8.04
CA ASN A 331 -15.26 3.33 7.80
C ASN A 331 -14.21 2.32 7.29
N ALA A 332 -14.55 1.03 7.25
CA ALA A 332 -13.69 -0.07 6.80
C ALA A 332 -14.53 -1.27 6.30
N PRO A 333 -15.44 -1.08 5.32
CA PRO A 333 -16.50 -2.05 5.00
C PRO A 333 -15.98 -3.36 4.37
N TYR A 334 -14.82 -3.31 3.73
CA TYR A 334 -14.15 -4.45 3.09
C TYR A 334 -13.06 -5.08 3.96
N TRP A 335 -12.90 -4.65 5.22
CA TRP A 335 -11.81 -5.12 6.08
C TRP A 335 -11.92 -6.61 6.41
N ARG A 336 -10.89 -7.39 6.05
CA ARG A 336 -10.74 -8.79 6.45
C ARG A 336 -9.94 -8.88 7.76
N PRO A 337 -10.49 -9.46 8.85
CA PRO A 337 -9.82 -9.57 10.14
C PRO A 337 -8.42 -10.20 10.10
N LEU A 338 -7.43 -9.55 10.72
CA LEU A 338 -6.04 -10.02 10.78
C LEU A 338 -5.68 -10.74 12.09
N ARG A 339 -4.70 -11.66 12.00
CA ARG A 339 -3.86 -12.17 13.09
C ARG A 339 -2.76 -11.17 13.45
N ALA A 340 -2.09 -11.41 14.58
CA ALA A 340 -0.96 -10.59 15.03
C ALA A 340 0.27 -10.63 14.10
N ASP A 341 0.42 -11.67 13.28
CA ASP A 341 1.44 -11.78 12.23
C ASP A 341 0.95 -11.27 10.85
N GLY A 342 -0.20 -10.60 10.80
CA GLY A 342 -0.76 -10.04 9.58
C GLY A 342 -1.43 -11.04 8.65
N ALA A 343 -1.49 -12.34 9.00
CA ALA A 343 -2.26 -13.30 8.22
C ALA A 343 -3.76 -13.01 8.37
N ILE A 344 -4.48 -13.01 7.25
CA ILE A 344 -5.94 -12.87 7.28
C ILE A 344 -6.54 -14.14 7.91
N ILE A 345 -7.51 -13.96 8.81
CA ILE A 345 -8.02 -15.04 9.67
C ILE A 345 -8.75 -16.12 8.86
N SER A 346 -9.38 -15.75 7.75
CA SER A 346 -10.04 -16.61 6.77
C SER A 346 -9.03 -17.51 6.05
N ASP A 347 -8.03 -16.92 5.38
CA ASP A 347 -6.99 -17.64 4.62
C ASP A 347 -6.23 -18.62 5.53
N TRP A 348 -5.88 -18.18 6.75
CA TRP A 348 -5.30 -19.05 7.77
C TRP A 348 -6.26 -20.18 8.19
N ALA A 349 -7.56 -19.91 8.33
CA ALA A 349 -8.53 -20.92 8.72
C ALA A 349 -8.72 -21.99 7.64
N GLU A 350 -8.70 -21.61 6.35
CA GLU A 350 -8.74 -22.56 5.22
C GLU A 350 -7.49 -23.44 5.18
N TRP A 351 -6.30 -22.81 5.16
CA TRP A 351 -5.03 -23.53 5.29
C TRP A 351 -5.01 -24.49 6.49
N LYS A 352 -5.56 -24.05 7.63
CA LYS A 352 -5.59 -24.82 8.87
C LYS A 352 -6.54 -26.02 8.81
N LEU A 353 -7.64 -25.91 8.07
CA LEU A 353 -8.55 -27.02 7.77
C LEU A 353 -7.86 -28.07 6.89
N GLU A 354 -7.11 -27.66 5.87
CA GLU A 354 -6.36 -28.58 4.99
C GLU A 354 -5.34 -29.45 5.73
N GLN A 355 -4.74 -28.94 6.83
CA GLN A 355 -3.73 -29.71 7.59
C GLN A 355 -4.31 -30.97 8.27
N ASN A 356 -5.63 -31.18 8.26
CA ASN A 356 -6.33 -32.40 8.72
C ASN A 356 -5.91 -32.89 10.14
N ASN A 357 -5.47 -31.97 11.01
CA ASN A 357 -4.92 -32.26 12.34
C ASN A 357 -5.71 -31.61 13.49
N LEU A 358 -6.99 -31.35 13.26
CA LEU A 358 -7.92 -30.66 14.14
C LEU A 358 -8.92 -31.61 14.82
N ASP A 359 -9.41 -31.24 15.99
CA ASP A 359 -10.62 -31.84 16.56
C ASP A 359 -11.92 -31.22 15.98
N GLU A 360 -13.04 -31.93 16.12
CA GLU A 360 -14.34 -31.52 15.58
C GLU A 360 -14.82 -30.14 16.05
N LYS A 361 -14.42 -29.68 17.25
CA LYS A 361 -14.78 -28.35 17.75
C LYS A 361 -13.91 -27.28 17.10
N GLN A 362 -12.62 -27.54 16.94
CA GLN A 362 -11.71 -26.67 16.19
C GLN A 362 -12.19 -26.53 14.75
N LYS A 363 -12.51 -27.66 14.08
CA LYS A 363 -13.07 -27.66 12.73
C LYS A 363 -14.36 -26.85 12.63
N THR A 364 -15.32 -27.11 13.53
CA THR A 364 -16.59 -26.36 13.61
C THR A 364 -16.37 -24.85 13.80
N LEU A 365 -15.37 -24.45 14.59
CA LEU A 365 -15.05 -23.05 14.83
C LEU A 365 -14.48 -22.36 13.58
N LEU A 366 -13.56 -23.01 12.87
CA LEU A 366 -13.01 -22.47 11.63
C LEU A 366 -14.09 -22.36 10.53
N GLU A 367 -14.91 -23.39 10.34
CA GLU A 367 -16.07 -23.34 9.43
C GLU A 367 -17.06 -22.20 9.77
N GLN A 368 -17.21 -21.87 11.06
CA GLN A 368 -18.04 -20.75 11.50
C GLN A 368 -17.41 -19.39 11.21
N LEU A 369 -16.09 -19.24 11.33
CA LEU A 369 -15.37 -18.02 10.96
C LEU A 369 -15.50 -17.73 9.46
N LEU A 370 -15.27 -18.75 8.62
CA LEU A 370 -15.39 -18.64 7.16
C LEU A 370 -16.81 -18.26 6.74
N ARG A 371 -17.83 -19.00 7.20
CA ARG A 371 -19.24 -18.66 6.91
C ARG A 371 -19.61 -17.25 7.37
N ALA A 372 -19.13 -16.83 8.54
CA ALA A 372 -19.36 -15.47 9.04
C ALA A 372 -18.65 -14.39 8.19
N GLU A 373 -17.62 -14.72 7.42
CA GLU A 373 -16.99 -13.84 6.42
C GLU A 373 -17.76 -13.81 5.11
N THR A 374 -18.09 -14.97 4.53
CA THR A 374 -18.93 -15.06 3.32
C THR A 374 -20.28 -14.36 3.51
N GLU A 375 -20.85 -14.46 4.72
CA GLU A 375 -22.06 -13.75 5.11
C GLU A 375 -21.90 -12.23 5.27
N ARG A 376 -20.67 -11.70 5.40
CA ARG A 376 -20.39 -10.26 5.40
C ARG A 376 -20.17 -9.77 3.96
N THR A 377 -19.21 -10.38 3.25
CA THR A 377 -18.82 -9.97 1.89
C THR A 377 -19.97 -10.13 0.90
N GLY A 378 -20.71 -11.24 0.95
CA GLY A 378 -21.87 -11.52 0.09
C GLY A 378 -23.08 -10.60 0.29
N LYS A 379 -23.08 -9.72 1.30
CA LYS A 379 -24.20 -8.79 1.58
C LYS A 379 -23.96 -7.35 1.07
N SER A 380 -22.80 -7.02 0.48
CA SER A 380 -22.49 -5.63 0.09
C SER A 380 -21.63 -5.45 -1.19
N ARG A 381 -22.02 -6.08 -2.30
CA ARG A 381 -21.65 -5.59 -3.65
C ARG A 381 -22.64 -4.51 -4.13
N SER A 382 -22.74 -3.41 -3.40
CA SER A 382 -23.39 -2.19 -3.88
C SER A 382 -22.42 -1.45 -4.80
N ASP A 383 -22.71 -1.46 -6.10
CA ASP A 383 -21.83 -0.92 -7.14
C ASP A 383 -21.85 0.61 -7.19
N THR A 384 -21.21 1.24 -6.19
CA THR A 384 -21.19 2.70 -6.00
C THR A 384 -19.93 3.39 -6.56
N GLY A 385 -19.10 2.67 -7.33
CA GLY A 385 -17.97 3.23 -8.09
C GLY A 385 -16.88 3.95 -7.29
N LYS A 386 -16.87 3.81 -5.96
CA LYS A 386 -15.86 4.37 -5.05
C LYS A 386 -15.65 3.44 -3.87
N ARG A 387 -14.51 2.75 -3.86
CA ARG A 387 -13.96 2.15 -2.64
C ARG A 387 -13.48 3.27 -1.70
N PRO A 388 -13.64 3.14 -0.36
CA PRO A 388 -13.14 4.13 0.58
C PRO A 388 -11.62 4.02 0.74
N ASP A 389 -11.02 5.13 1.16
CA ASP A 389 -9.59 5.20 1.51
C ASP A 389 -9.21 4.22 2.65
N PRO A 390 -7.95 3.72 2.71
CA PRO A 390 -7.61 2.60 3.57
C PRO A 390 -7.65 2.93 5.07
N PRO A 391 -8.11 2.01 5.93
CA PRO A 391 -8.35 2.30 7.34
C PRO A 391 -7.09 2.70 8.13
N SER A 392 -5.88 2.38 7.63
CA SER A 392 -4.58 2.75 8.20
C SER A 392 -4.18 4.21 8.02
N PHE A 393 -4.77 4.96 7.09
CA PHE A 393 -4.49 6.39 6.91
C PHE A 393 -5.10 7.22 8.04
N CYS A 394 -4.47 8.36 8.34
CA CYS A 394 -4.89 9.29 9.38
C CYS A 394 -5.58 10.52 8.79
N LYS A 395 -6.63 11.00 9.48
CA LYS A 395 -7.37 12.24 9.17
C LYS A 395 -6.55 13.51 9.43
N VAL A 396 -5.43 13.39 10.16
CA VAL A 396 -4.56 14.50 10.56
C VAL A 396 -3.72 15.00 9.36
N PRO A 397 -3.85 16.28 8.94
CA PRO A 397 -3.03 16.82 7.86
C PRO A 397 -1.52 16.78 8.18
N PRO A 398 -0.66 16.30 7.25
CA PRO A 398 0.79 16.18 7.45
C PRO A 398 1.48 17.43 8.00
N LEU A 399 1.03 18.63 7.60
CA LEU A 399 1.51 19.91 8.11
C LEU A 399 1.54 19.98 9.65
N LEU A 400 0.57 19.39 10.34
CA LEU A 400 0.47 19.46 11.80
C LEU A 400 1.61 18.69 12.49
N ALA A 401 2.22 17.71 11.82
CA ALA A 401 3.45 17.06 12.31
C ALA A 401 4.69 18.00 12.25
N HIS A 402 4.62 19.07 11.45
CA HIS A 402 5.76 19.91 11.02
C HIS A 402 5.58 21.42 11.31
N LEU A 403 4.68 21.81 12.21
CA LEU A 403 4.41 23.23 12.57
C LEU A 403 5.67 24.05 12.94
N GLY A 404 6.73 23.39 13.41
CA GLY A 404 8.03 24.01 13.66
C GLY A 404 8.69 24.66 12.42
N GLU A 405 8.29 24.26 11.21
CA GLU A 405 8.81 24.75 9.93
C GLU A 405 7.98 25.90 9.33
N ILE A 406 6.85 26.27 9.94
CA ILE A 406 6.09 27.48 9.60
C ILE A 406 6.73 28.68 10.32
N GLU A 407 7.45 29.52 9.57
CA GLU A 407 8.23 30.64 10.12
C GLU A 407 7.35 31.74 10.73
N ASP A 408 6.17 32.01 10.13
CA ASP A 408 5.24 32.99 10.67
C ASP A 408 4.56 32.49 11.96
N ARG A 409 4.66 33.29 13.01
CA ARG A 409 4.17 32.95 14.35
C ARG A 409 2.65 33.04 14.49
N GLU A 410 2.01 33.93 13.73
CA GLU A 410 0.55 34.08 13.79
C GLU A 410 -0.13 32.90 13.07
N THR A 411 0.31 32.59 11.86
CA THR A 411 -0.10 31.40 11.10
C THR A 411 0.17 30.12 11.91
N ARG A 412 1.36 29.97 12.51
CA ARG A 412 1.66 28.81 13.36
C ARG A 412 0.68 28.67 14.53
N ARG A 413 0.38 29.75 15.26
CA ARG A 413 -0.58 29.72 16.36
C ARG A 413 -1.99 29.35 15.88
N GLY A 414 -2.44 29.86 14.73
CA GLY A 414 -3.71 29.46 14.12
C GLY A 414 -3.78 27.97 13.77
N LEU A 415 -2.68 27.37 13.31
CA LEU A 415 -2.56 25.94 13.05
C LEU A 415 -2.49 25.10 14.35
N GLU A 416 -1.90 25.63 15.43
CA GLU A 416 -1.92 25.02 16.77
C GLU A 416 -3.34 25.03 17.37
N GLU A 417 -4.05 26.16 17.25
CA GLU A 417 -5.46 26.32 17.64
C GLU A 417 -6.41 25.45 16.80
N PHE A 418 -6.10 25.21 15.52
CA PHE A 418 -6.80 24.25 14.66
C PHE A 418 -6.55 22.80 15.13
N ALA A 419 -5.29 22.44 15.37
CA ALA A 419 -4.91 21.08 15.76
C ALA A 419 -5.54 20.65 17.08
N GLU A 420 -5.56 21.49 18.12
CA GLU A 420 -6.20 21.14 19.40
C GLU A 420 -7.74 21.15 19.35
N ARG A 421 -8.34 21.69 18.28
CA ARG A 421 -9.79 21.69 18.08
C ARG A 421 -10.27 20.44 17.32
N GLU A 422 -9.64 20.14 16.19
CA GLU A 422 -10.01 19.00 15.33
C GLU A 422 -9.36 17.68 15.79
N PHE A 423 -8.13 17.76 16.34
CA PHE A 423 -7.32 16.61 16.77
C PHE A 423 -6.77 16.74 18.22
N PRO A 424 -7.63 16.97 19.24
CA PRO A 424 -7.24 17.15 20.63
C PRO A 424 -6.12 16.23 21.13
N GLY A 425 -4.99 16.81 21.53
CA GLY A 425 -3.85 16.08 22.08
C GLY A 425 -2.93 15.40 21.05
N PHE A 426 -3.16 15.55 19.74
CA PHE A 426 -2.18 15.13 18.71
C PHE A 426 -0.84 15.87 18.88
N LEU A 427 -0.84 17.16 19.24
CA LEU A 427 0.39 17.92 19.47
C LEU A 427 1.16 17.46 20.72
N LEU A 428 0.52 16.72 21.63
CA LEU A 428 1.14 16.13 22.83
C LEU A 428 1.85 14.80 22.54
N LEU A 429 1.76 14.29 21.30
CA LEU A 429 2.39 13.03 20.92
C LEU A 429 3.92 13.15 20.82
N LYS A 430 4.59 12.09 21.29
CA LYS A 430 6.03 11.93 21.11
C LYS A 430 6.31 11.36 19.73
N LYS A 431 7.31 11.90 19.04
CA LYS A 431 7.67 11.50 17.68
C LYS A 431 9.16 11.32 17.52
N LEU A 432 9.53 10.26 16.81
CA LEU A 432 10.88 10.08 16.27
C LEU A 432 10.97 10.74 14.90
N LYS A 433 12.12 11.29 14.55
CA LYS A 433 12.43 11.82 13.21
C LYS A 433 13.66 11.16 12.63
N VAL A 434 13.73 11.04 11.31
CA VAL A 434 14.96 10.67 10.61
C VAL A 434 14.99 11.28 9.21
N TRP A 435 16.18 11.67 8.79
CA TRP A 435 16.49 12.03 7.42
C TRP A 435 17.33 10.95 6.78
N LEU A 436 16.88 10.43 5.64
CA LEU A 436 17.63 9.51 4.80
C LEU A 436 18.30 10.27 3.66
N ASN A 437 19.55 9.89 3.39
CA ASN A 437 20.34 10.25 2.21
C ASN A 437 20.55 8.97 1.36
N PRO A 438 21.01 9.05 0.09
CA PRO A 438 21.35 7.87 -0.70
C PRO A 438 22.26 6.89 0.05
N GLY A 439 21.86 5.62 0.13
CA GLY A 439 22.54 4.58 0.90
C GLY A 439 22.19 4.50 2.39
N ASP A 440 21.38 5.42 2.93
CA ASP A 440 20.76 5.25 4.25
C ASP A 440 19.55 4.32 4.15
N MET A 441 19.38 3.45 5.15
CA MET A 441 18.23 2.57 5.25
C MET A 441 17.47 2.78 6.57
N LEU A 442 16.15 2.65 6.54
CA LEU A 442 15.28 2.71 7.71
C LEU A 442 14.58 1.37 7.90
N TYR A 443 14.76 0.76 9.08
CA TYR A 443 13.84 -0.25 9.57
C TYR A 443 12.68 0.41 10.32
N LEU A 444 11.45 0.09 9.93
CA LEU A 444 10.21 0.54 10.55
C LEU A 444 9.32 -0.68 10.82
N PRO A 445 9.00 -1.02 12.09
CA PRO A 445 8.15 -2.17 12.41
C PRO A 445 6.67 -1.91 12.08
N ALA A 446 5.93 -2.98 11.78
CA ALA A 446 4.48 -2.94 11.54
C ALA A 446 3.70 -2.19 12.62
N GLY A 447 2.68 -1.44 12.20
CA GLY A 447 1.81 -0.61 13.03
C GLY A 447 2.42 0.70 13.53
N TRP A 448 3.71 0.97 13.28
CA TRP A 448 4.29 2.28 13.59
C TRP A 448 3.79 3.32 12.59
N PHE A 449 3.02 4.28 13.12
CA PHE A 449 2.50 5.39 12.33
C PHE A 449 3.64 6.28 11.83
N HIS A 450 3.58 6.67 10.57
CA HIS A 450 4.62 7.46 9.94
C HIS A 450 4.07 8.38 8.84
N GLU A 451 4.66 9.57 8.76
CA GLU A 451 4.54 10.47 7.61
C GLU A 451 5.88 10.50 6.89
N VAL A 452 5.85 10.41 5.56
CA VAL A 452 7.03 10.46 4.70
C VAL A 452 6.98 11.68 3.80
N THR A 453 7.81 12.67 4.09
CA THR A 453 8.06 13.77 3.15
C THR A 453 9.23 13.41 2.25
N SER A 454 8.98 13.38 0.94
CA SER A 454 9.98 13.16 -0.10
C SER A 454 10.52 14.48 -0.65
N PHE A 455 11.81 14.56 -0.94
CA PHE A 455 12.53 15.73 -1.44
C PHE A 455 13.48 15.33 -2.59
N GLY A 456 13.63 16.19 -3.58
CA GLY A 456 14.74 16.13 -4.52
C GLY A 456 16.11 16.30 -3.84
N GLY A 457 17.17 15.94 -4.58
CA GLY A 457 18.54 16.30 -4.25
C GLY A 457 18.84 17.80 -4.50
N PRO A 458 20.02 18.30 -4.09
CA PRO A 458 20.37 19.73 -4.22
C PRO A 458 20.39 20.26 -5.66
N GLU A 459 20.61 19.38 -6.64
CA GLU A 459 20.75 19.70 -8.08
C GLU A 459 19.69 19.01 -8.95
N LYS A 460 18.78 18.23 -8.34
CA LYS A 460 17.98 17.18 -9.00
C LYS A 460 16.62 17.06 -8.32
N SER A 461 15.52 17.25 -9.05
CA SER A 461 14.16 17.21 -8.48
C SER A 461 13.65 15.81 -8.13
N GLN A 462 14.28 14.75 -8.65
CA GLN A 462 13.85 13.38 -8.45
C GLN A 462 14.24 12.76 -7.10
N HIS A 463 13.49 11.73 -6.73
CA HIS A 463 13.87 10.75 -5.70
C HIS A 463 13.57 9.32 -6.16
N VAL A 464 14.39 8.37 -5.73
CA VAL A 464 14.19 6.93 -5.94
C VAL A 464 14.44 6.19 -4.63
N ALA A 465 13.61 5.21 -4.31
CA ALA A 465 13.81 4.30 -3.19
C ALA A 465 13.26 2.90 -3.51
N LEU A 466 13.77 1.88 -2.85
CA LEU A 466 13.15 0.55 -2.79
C LEU A 466 12.73 0.27 -1.35
N ASN A 467 11.76 -0.63 -1.14
CA ASN A 467 11.54 -1.19 0.19
C ASN A 467 11.17 -2.67 0.15
N TRP A 468 11.57 -3.40 1.20
CA TRP A 468 11.15 -4.77 1.46
C TRP A 468 10.11 -4.74 2.57
N TRP A 469 8.95 -5.35 2.34
CA TRP A 469 7.94 -5.65 3.35
C TRP A 469 8.06 -7.11 3.80
N PHE A 470 8.09 -7.31 5.11
CA PHE A 470 8.22 -8.61 5.76
C PHE A 470 7.01 -8.89 6.65
N VAL A 471 6.62 -10.17 6.73
CA VAL A 471 5.60 -10.63 7.69
C VAL A 471 6.08 -10.29 9.12
N PRO A 472 5.34 -9.49 9.90
CA PRO A 472 5.80 -9.02 11.20
C PRO A 472 5.89 -10.19 12.20
N PRO A 473 7.03 -10.37 12.89
CA PRO A 473 7.19 -11.47 13.83
C PRO A 473 6.26 -11.34 15.03
N THR A 474 5.80 -12.48 15.52
CA THR A 474 5.08 -12.68 16.78
C THR A 474 5.93 -13.40 17.84
N GLY A 475 7.06 -14.00 17.43
CA GLY A 475 8.04 -14.66 18.30
C GLY A 475 9.49 -14.23 18.03
N PRO A 476 10.47 -14.83 18.75
CA PRO A 476 11.90 -14.53 18.62
C PRO A 476 12.51 -15.10 17.33
N ALA A 477 13.75 -14.73 17.00
CA ALA A 477 14.46 -15.17 15.80
C ALA A 477 14.47 -16.69 15.57
N SER A 478 14.45 -17.51 16.62
CA SER A 478 14.41 -18.98 16.51
C SER A 478 13.05 -19.58 16.12
N ARG A 479 11.97 -18.79 16.22
CA ARG A 479 10.60 -19.10 15.81
C ARG A 479 9.81 -17.78 15.66
N PRO A 480 9.94 -17.07 14.52
CA PRO A 480 9.35 -15.74 14.34
C PRO A 480 7.82 -15.76 14.26
N TYR A 481 7.22 -16.88 13.88
CA TYR A 481 5.77 -17.05 13.68
C TYR A 481 5.18 -18.16 14.56
N GLU A 482 3.88 -18.07 14.85
CA GLU A 482 3.21 -19.01 15.76
C GLU A 482 3.12 -20.43 15.15
N ASP A 483 2.88 -20.54 13.85
CA ASP A 483 2.72 -21.81 13.13
C ASP A 483 3.41 -21.77 11.76
N GLU A 484 3.19 -22.83 10.97
CA GLU A 484 3.85 -23.04 9.68
C GLU A 484 3.21 -22.26 8.51
N TYR A 485 2.10 -21.52 8.70
CA TYR A 485 1.34 -20.86 7.62
C TYR A 485 2.25 -20.05 6.68
N TRP A 486 2.88 -19.01 7.21
CA TRP A 486 3.79 -18.14 6.46
C TRP A 486 5.02 -18.87 5.93
N MET A 487 5.50 -19.90 6.63
CA MET A 487 6.66 -20.68 6.19
C MET A 487 6.30 -21.66 5.06
N GLN A 488 5.07 -22.16 4.98
CA GLN A 488 4.58 -22.99 3.87
C GLN A 488 4.33 -22.12 2.63
N ASP A 489 3.63 -20.99 2.78
CA ASP A 489 3.40 -20.05 1.68
C ASP A 489 4.73 -19.53 1.09
N PHE A 490 5.67 -19.09 1.93
CA PHE A 490 6.96 -18.61 1.45
C PHE A 490 7.79 -19.69 0.74
N ARG A 491 7.62 -20.98 1.07
CA ARG A 491 8.22 -22.08 0.30
C ARG A 491 7.61 -22.21 -1.10
N ALA A 492 6.28 -22.09 -1.22
CA ALA A 492 5.60 -22.08 -2.52
C ALA A 492 6.07 -20.88 -3.38
N THR A 493 6.16 -19.68 -2.80
CA THR A 493 6.66 -18.49 -3.49
C THR A 493 8.15 -18.60 -3.87
N LEU A 494 9.00 -19.22 -3.04
CA LEU A 494 10.40 -19.52 -3.40
C LEU A 494 10.51 -20.56 -4.53
N ALA A 495 9.61 -21.53 -4.59
CA ALA A 495 9.56 -22.52 -5.68
C ALA A 495 9.08 -21.87 -6.99
N ALA A 496 8.05 -21.00 -6.94
CA ALA A 496 7.62 -20.18 -8.07
C ALA A 496 8.76 -19.32 -8.65
N LEU A 497 9.50 -18.61 -7.79
CA LEU A 497 10.69 -17.85 -8.19
C LEU A 497 11.75 -18.72 -8.88
N GLU A 498 11.95 -19.95 -8.43
CA GLU A 498 12.94 -20.87 -9.01
C GLU A 498 12.49 -21.43 -10.36
N TRP A 499 11.20 -21.72 -10.52
CA TRP A 499 10.60 -22.09 -11.80
C TRP A 499 10.79 -20.98 -12.86
N THR A 500 10.47 -19.72 -12.53
CA THR A 500 10.59 -18.56 -13.45
C THR A 500 12.04 -18.24 -13.86
N LYS A 501 13.05 -18.75 -13.14
CA LYS A 501 14.48 -18.70 -13.57
C LYS A 501 14.85 -19.79 -14.56
N GLN A 502 14.21 -20.95 -14.47
CA GLN A 502 14.51 -22.13 -15.30
C GLN A 502 13.71 -22.12 -16.60
N GLU A 503 12.55 -21.47 -16.59
CA GLU A 503 11.79 -21.09 -17.77
C GLU A 503 12.65 -20.21 -18.71
N LYS A 504 12.93 -20.74 -19.90
CA LYS A 504 13.56 -19.97 -20.98
C LYS A 504 12.52 -19.05 -21.61
N SER A 505 12.93 -17.83 -21.98
CA SER A 505 12.16 -17.04 -22.94
C SER A 505 11.87 -17.85 -24.22
N PRO A 506 10.71 -17.65 -24.87
CA PRO A 506 10.53 -17.98 -26.28
C PRO A 506 11.67 -17.38 -27.14
N GLU A 507 12.09 -18.10 -28.18
CA GLU A 507 13.16 -17.71 -29.12
C GLU A 507 12.68 -16.74 -30.21
#